data_AF-A0A3A9VW23-F1
#
_entry.id   AF-A0A3A9VW23-F1
#
_cell.length_a   1.000
_cell.length_b   1.000
_cell.length_c   1.000
_cell.angle_alpha   90.00
_cell.angle_beta   90.00
_cell.angle_gamma   90.00
#
_symmetry.space_group_name_H-M   'P 1'
#
loop_
_entity.id
_entity.type
_entity.pdbx_description
1 polymer ?
#
loop_
_entity_poly.entity_id
_entity_poly.type
_entity_poly.pdbx_seq_one_letter_code
_entity_poly.pdbx_strand_id
1 'polypeptide(L)'
;MSNTKKKAYQILVISTCIVALFVSFIFLKSRYDTNKEAKITKLKAKKDVIQDLDYQYAKLKYAARDWSTLYAKITTVHNRDTIEHPKYTVADLPFKHSDIVRFWDRFEEDVYIRNYVTDEAYLSEIYKVGDTLRNVSKVYKVKNKISEYLESLNMAYTGILNNASKTDSVSKYSSRSDPKFGTYFYYLEKIDRAYYELLSEHYPTALHNLIYGTKKFEKDAVNNLISRQIQELNTQWRYSKNREMKEFKKHMKAYLGVEKDSLNTYILKKNDSKLLLLVKTLQFKEDDNLALKKAYLEALTEGFHLIRDQYTKEIYIYLEFFNEETYYIDRWVKTPNEAYSRVDDLDNVSRILSNFYEVDAYQYYIKGSFPILDVWYPNYKAFTVE
;
A
#
# COMPACT_ATOMS: atom_id res chain seq x y z
N MET A 1 62.13 45.71 -30.55
CA MET A 1 60.67 45.48 -30.70
C MET A 1 59.94 46.71 -30.17
N SER A 2 59.14 47.43 -30.99
CA SER A 2 58.56 48.74 -30.59
C SER A 2 57.53 48.61 -29.47
N ASN A 3 57.37 49.65 -28.63
CA ASN A 3 56.44 49.68 -27.48
C ASN A 3 54.99 49.32 -27.86
N THR A 4 54.56 49.68 -29.07
CA THR A 4 53.23 49.36 -29.60
C THR A 4 53.05 47.84 -29.82
N LYS A 5 54.08 47.13 -30.31
CA LYS A 5 54.04 45.67 -30.50
C LYS A 5 54.00 44.91 -29.17
N LYS A 6 54.68 45.40 -28.13
CA LYS A 6 54.63 44.82 -26.78
C LYS A 6 53.24 44.98 -26.13
N LYS A 7 52.63 46.16 -26.22
CA LYS A 7 51.26 46.40 -25.74
C LYS A 7 50.24 45.54 -26.50
N ALA A 8 50.35 45.44 -27.83
CA ALA A 8 49.48 44.59 -28.63
C ALA A 8 49.59 43.10 -28.24
N TYR A 9 50.81 42.61 -27.98
CA TYR A 9 51.02 41.24 -27.51
C TYR A 9 50.44 40.99 -26.11
N GLN A 10 50.61 41.92 -25.18
CA GLN A 10 49.99 41.83 -23.84
C GLN A 10 48.47 41.81 -23.90
N ILE A 11 47.85 42.65 -24.74
CA ILE A 11 46.40 42.65 -24.95
C ILE A 11 45.94 41.32 -25.54
N LEU A 12 46.70 40.76 -26.48
CA LEU A 12 46.41 39.46 -27.09
C LEU A 12 46.43 38.34 -26.04
N VAL A 13 47.47 38.29 -25.19
CA VAL A 13 47.62 37.30 -24.11
C VAL A 13 46.49 37.43 -23.09
N ILE A 14 46.18 38.65 -22.64
CA ILE A 14 45.08 38.88 -21.69
C ILE A 14 43.74 38.43 -22.31
N SER A 15 43.49 38.77 -23.58
CA SER A 15 42.27 38.36 -24.28
C SER A 15 42.19 36.84 -24.45
N THR A 16 43.30 36.17 -24.76
CA THR A 16 43.33 34.69 -24.85
C THR A 16 43.11 34.04 -23.49
N CYS A 17 43.67 34.58 -22.41
CA CYS A 17 43.40 34.11 -21.05
C CYS A 17 41.92 34.28 -20.67
N ILE A 18 41.29 35.41 -20.99
CA ILE A 18 39.87 35.65 -20.74
C ILE A 18 39.01 34.66 -21.53
N VAL A 19 39.30 34.46 -22.81
CA VAL A 19 38.58 33.49 -23.66
C VAL A 19 38.73 32.07 -23.12
N ALA A 20 39.95 31.66 -22.74
CA ALA A 20 40.19 30.32 -22.18
C ALA A 20 39.44 30.09 -20.86
N LEU A 21 39.39 31.08 -19.97
CA LEU A 21 38.62 31.01 -18.73
C LEU A 21 37.11 30.95 -19.01
N PHE A 22 36.63 31.73 -19.97
CA PHE A 22 35.21 31.77 -20.33
C PHE A 22 34.75 30.46 -20.97
N VAL A 23 35.53 29.89 -21.90
CA VAL A 23 35.26 28.57 -22.51
C VAL A 23 35.31 27.47 -21.45
N SER A 24 36.30 27.51 -20.54
CA SER A 24 36.39 26.54 -19.44
C SER A 24 35.17 26.63 -18.50
N PHE A 25 34.71 27.84 -18.20
CA PHE A 25 33.49 28.06 -17.40
C PHE A 25 32.24 27.53 -18.11
N ILE A 26 32.06 27.81 -19.40
CA ILE A 26 30.94 27.27 -20.19
C ILE A 26 30.95 25.74 -20.18
N PHE A 27 32.11 25.13 -20.39
CA PHE A 27 32.25 23.67 -20.40
C PHE A 27 31.94 23.06 -19.03
N LEU A 28 32.48 23.61 -17.95
CA LEU A 28 32.21 23.17 -16.57
C LEU A 28 30.74 23.34 -16.20
N LYS A 29 30.13 24.48 -16.57
CA LYS A 29 28.71 24.76 -16.33
C LYS A 29 27.82 23.79 -17.10
N SER A 30 28.09 23.58 -18.40
CA SER A 30 27.36 22.63 -19.24
C SER A 30 27.40 21.22 -18.63
N ARG A 31 28.59 20.74 -18.25
CA ARG A 31 28.75 19.42 -17.61
C ARG A 31 28.04 19.33 -16.25
N TYR A 32 28.07 20.41 -15.47
CA TYR A 32 27.34 20.49 -14.20
C TYR A 32 25.82 20.45 -14.43
N ASP A 33 25.30 21.22 -15.39
CA ASP A 33 23.89 21.30 -15.72
C ASP A 33 23.37 19.95 -16.25
N THR A 34 24.11 19.28 -17.14
CA THR A 34 23.76 17.92 -17.60
C THR A 34 23.74 16.91 -16.45
N ASN A 35 24.73 16.97 -15.54
CA ASN A 35 24.76 16.08 -14.37
C ASN A 35 23.59 16.37 -13.40
N LYS A 36 23.23 17.64 -13.24
CA LYS A 36 22.10 18.08 -12.42
C LYS A 36 20.78 17.59 -13.01
N GLU A 37 20.59 17.76 -14.32
CA GLU A 37 19.41 17.29 -15.04
C GLU A 37 19.28 15.76 -14.96
N ALA A 38 20.37 15.02 -15.23
CA ALA A 38 20.39 13.56 -15.09
C ALA A 38 20.02 13.11 -13.66
N LYS A 39 20.50 13.82 -12.62
CA LYS A 39 20.15 13.53 -11.22
C LYS A 39 18.67 13.80 -10.92
N ILE A 40 18.10 14.87 -11.47
CA ILE A 40 16.67 15.21 -11.31
C ILE A 40 15.81 14.16 -12.01
N THR A 41 16.11 13.84 -13.27
CA THR A 41 15.40 12.82 -14.06
C THR A 41 15.44 11.47 -13.35
N LYS A 42 16.61 11.07 -12.86
CA LYS A 42 16.78 9.84 -12.09
C LYS A 42 15.97 9.84 -10.79
N LEU A 43 15.96 10.95 -10.06
CA LEU A 43 15.17 11.07 -8.83
C LEU A 43 13.66 10.99 -9.11
N LYS A 44 13.20 11.61 -10.20
CA LYS A 44 11.81 11.54 -10.65
C LYS A 44 11.44 10.11 -11.02
N ALA A 45 12.26 9.45 -11.83
CA ALA A 45 12.02 8.06 -12.23
C ALA A 45 11.95 7.11 -11.00
N LYS A 46 12.81 7.30 -9.99
CA LYS A 46 12.72 6.54 -8.73
C LYS A 46 11.39 6.77 -7.99
N LYS A 47 10.91 8.01 -7.94
CA LYS A 47 9.60 8.33 -7.35
C LYS A 47 8.47 7.65 -8.11
N ASP A 48 8.51 7.69 -9.43
CA ASP A 48 7.49 7.09 -10.29
C ASP A 48 7.42 5.56 -10.06
N VAL A 49 8.58 4.89 -9.96
CA VAL A 49 8.64 3.45 -9.62
C VAL A 49 8.08 3.14 -8.24
N ILE A 50 8.41 3.96 -7.22
CA ILE A 50 7.87 3.78 -5.86
C ILE A 50 6.34 3.95 -5.88
N GLN A 51 5.83 4.98 -6.56
CA GLN A 51 4.41 5.25 -6.67
C GLN A 51 3.67 4.12 -7.38
N ASP A 52 4.21 3.60 -8.48
CA ASP A 52 3.62 2.45 -9.18
C ASP A 52 3.58 1.22 -8.28
N LEU A 53 4.72 0.81 -7.70
CA LEU A 53 4.77 -0.36 -6.82
C LEU A 53 3.82 -0.22 -5.61
N ASP A 54 3.75 0.97 -5.03
CA ASP A 54 2.87 1.27 -3.90
C ASP A 54 1.37 1.24 -4.29
N TYR A 55 1.04 1.70 -5.49
CA TYR A 55 -0.31 1.61 -6.04
C TYR A 55 -0.72 0.17 -6.30
N GLN A 56 0.13 -0.60 -6.97
CA GLN A 56 -0.12 -2.02 -7.25
C GLN A 56 -0.23 -2.84 -5.97
N TYR A 57 0.63 -2.55 -4.99
CA TYR A 57 0.60 -3.23 -3.70
C TYR A 57 -0.69 -2.97 -2.94
N ALA A 58 -1.18 -1.73 -2.95
CA ALA A 58 -2.47 -1.39 -2.36
C ALA A 58 -3.62 -2.16 -3.01
N LYS A 59 -3.66 -2.24 -4.35
CA LYS A 59 -4.68 -3.02 -5.09
C LYS A 59 -4.69 -4.49 -4.73
N LEU A 60 -3.51 -5.12 -4.73
CA LEU A 60 -3.37 -6.51 -4.29
C LEU A 60 -3.97 -6.69 -2.89
N LYS A 61 -3.61 -5.83 -1.94
CA LYS A 61 -4.10 -5.93 -0.56
C LYS A 61 -5.63 -5.80 -0.46
N TYR A 62 -6.24 -4.91 -1.24
CA TYR A 62 -7.70 -4.76 -1.28
C TYR A 62 -8.41 -5.98 -1.88
N ALA A 63 -7.90 -6.51 -2.99
CA ALA A 63 -8.48 -7.65 -3.69
C ALA A 63 -8.26 -8.99 -2.95
N ALA A 64 -7.34 -9.03 -1.98
CA ALA A 64 -6.88 -10.24 -1.35
C ALA A 64 -7.95 -11.03 -0.59
N ARG A 65 -8.92 -10.35 0.05
CA ARG A 65 -10.06 -11.06 0.68
C ARG A 65 -10.94 -11.72 -0.37
N ASP A 66 -11.21 -11.02 -1.46
CA ASP A 66 -12.10 -11.51 -2.50
C ASP A 66 -11.47 -12.71 -3.19
N TRP A 67 -10.17 -12.65 -3.48
CA TRP A 67 -9.40 -13.79 -3.95
C TRP A 67 -9.42 -14.95 -2.96
N SER A 68 -9.05 -14.72 -1.68
CA SER A 68 -9.01 -15.80 -0.68
C SER A 68 -10.39 -16.44 -0.47
N THR A 69 -11.46 -15.65 -0.56
CA THR A 69 -12.84 -16.15 -0.47
C THR A 69 -13.20 -16.97 -1.70
N LEU A 70 -12.85 -16.49 -2.90
CA LEU A 70 -13.07 -17.19 -4.15
C LEU A 70 -12.29 -18.50 -4.21
N TYR A 71 -10.99 -18.46 -3.90
CA TYR A 71 -10.10 -19.61 -3.90
C TYR A 71 -10.67 -20.75 -3.06
N ALA A 72 -11.08 -20.54 -1.81
CA ALA A 72 -11.62 -21.66 -1.03
C ALA A 72 -13.02 -22.12 -1.40
N LYS A 73 -13.86 -21.22 -1.94
CA LYS A 73 -15.14 -21.66 -2.53
C LYS A 73 -14.89 -22.68 -3.65
N ILE A 74 -13.71 -22.67 -4.26
CA ILE A 74 -13.32 -23.54 -5.37
C ILE A 74 -12.47 -24.73 -4.88
N THR A 75 -11.49 -24.53 -4.00
CA THR A 75 -10.50 -25.57 -3.65
C THR A 75 -10.91 -26.51 -2.52
N THR A 76 -11.98 -26.22 -1.77
CA THR A 76 -12.52 -27.13 -0.72
C THR A 76 -11.52 -27.58 0.37
N VAL A 77 -10.35 -26.94 0.52
CA VAL A 77 -9.28 -27.42 1.41
C VAL A 77 -9.71 -27.38 2.88
N HIS A 78 -9.59 -28.55 3.52
CA HIS A 78 -9.90 -28.94 4.90
C HIS A 78 -9.24 -28.15 6.05
N ASN A 79 -8.60 -27.00 5.80
CA ASN A 79 -7.98 -26.17 6.85
C ASN A 79 -8.79 -24.93 7.24
N ARG A 80 -10.04 -24.82 6.77
CA ARG A 80 -10.95 -23.73 7.12
C ARG A 80 -11.98 -24.25 8.10
N ASP A 81 -11.60 -24.29 9.38
CA ASP A 81 -12.49 -24.69 10.47
C ASP A 81 -13.82 -23.95 10.35
N THR A 82 -14.91 -24.72 10.38
CA THR A 82 -16.32 -24.35 10.67
C THR A 82 -17.38 -24.32 9.56
N ILE A 83 -17.11 -24.59 8.27
CA ILE A 83 -18.23 -24.71 7.31
C ILE A 83 -18.05 -25.89 6.36
N GLU A 84 -18.88 -26.92 6.55
CA GLU A 84 -19.11 -27.96 5.53
C GLU A 84 -19.73 -27.29 4.30
N HIS A 85 -18.95 -27.16 3.23
CA HIS A 85 -19.45 -26.66 1.95
C HIS A 85 -19.81 -27.82 1.03
N PRO A 86 -20.98 -27.76 0.35
CA PRO A 86 -21.45 -28.86 -0.48
C PRO A 86 -20.46 -29.16 -1.62
N LYS A 87 -20.21 -30.45 -1.84
CA LYS A 87 -19.46 -30.95 -3.00
C LYS A 87 -20.16 -30.48 -4.28
N TYR A 88 -19.45 -29.79 -5.16
CA TYR A 88 -19.97 -29.39 -6.47
C TYR A 88 -19.54 -30.37 -7.57
N THR A 89 -20.24 -30.34 -8.70
CA THR A 89 -20.08 -31.26 -9.84
C THR A 89 -19.35 -30.59 -11.00
N VAL A 90 -18.96 -31.38 -12.01
CA VAL A 90 -18.40 -30.83 -13.26
C VAL A 90 -19.36 -29.86 -13.95
N ALA A 91 -20.68 -30.03 -13.79
CA ALA A 91 -21.68 -29.10 -14.30
C ALA A 91 -21.57 -27.68 -13.69
N ASP A 92 -21.07 -27.57 -12.46
CA ASP A 92 -20.91 -26.29 -11.74
C ASP A 92 -19.55 -25.62 -12.05
N LEU A 93 -18.59 -26.36 -12.61
CA LEU A 93 -17.23 -25.90 -12.87
C LEU A 93 -17.15 -24.70 -13.83
N PRO A 94 -17.98 -24.57 -14.90
CA PRO A 94 -17.95 -23.40 -15.77
C PRO A 94 -18.19 -22.08 -15.05
N PHE A 95 -19.14 -22.06 -14.10
CA PHE A 95 -19.42 -20.87 -13.31
C PHE A 95 -18.25 -20.52 -12.39
N LYS A 96 -17.67 -21.52 -11.71
CA LYS A 96 -16.50 -21.34 -10.84
C LYS A 96 -15.26 -20.86 -11.59
N HIS A 97 -15.02 -21.42 -12.77
CA HIS A 97 -13.90 -21.00 -13.61
C HIS A 97 -14.10 -19.59 -14.16
N SER A 98 -15.32 -19.24 -14.59
CA SER A 98 -15.65 -17.88 -15.00
C SER A 98 -15.44 -16.87 -13.87
N ASP A 99 -15.74 -17.22 -12.62
CA ASP A 99 -15.47 -16.35 -11.47
C ASP A 99 -13.96 -16.09 -11.27
N ILE A 100 -13.11 -17.11 -11.50
CA ILE A 100 -11.64 -16.95 -11.48
C ILE A 100 -11.20 -16.00 -12.58
N VAL A 101 -11.59 -16.29 -13.83
CA VAL A 101 -11.18 -15.48 -14.99
C VAL A 101 -11.63 -14.03 -14.80
N ARG A 102 -12.89 -13.79 -14.42
CA ARG A 102 -13.42 -12.45 -14.16
C ARG A 102 -12.75 -11.73 -12.99
N PHE A 103 -12.28 -12.45 -11.98
CA PHE A 103 -11.48 -11.84 -10.92
C PHE A 103 -10.16 -11.30 -11.49
N TRP A 104 -9.48 -12.10 -12.31
CA TRP A 104 -8.19 -11.73 -12.89
C TRP A 104 -8.30 -10.71 -14.02
N ASP A 105 -9.32 -10.78 -14.86
CA ASP A 105 -9.58 -9.77 -15.89
C ASP A 105 -9.77 -8.39 -15.26
N ARG A 106 -10.62 -8.29 -14.22
CA ARG A 106 -10.80 -7.04 -13.46
C ARG A 106 -9.52 -6.60 -12.78
N PHE A 107 -8.78 -7.55 -12.21
CA PHE A 107 -7.51 -7.26 -11.59
C PHE A 107 -6.49 -6.74 -12.61
N GLU A 108 -6.43 -7.28 -13.83
CA GLU A 108 -5.52 -6.85 -14.90
C GLU A 108 -5.96 -5.52 -15.56
N GLU A 109 -7.25 -5.31 -15.79
CA GLU A 109 -7.81 -4.03 -16.29
C GLU A 109 -7.55 -2.88 -15.32
N ASP A 110 -7.68 -3.14 -14.01
CA ASP A 110 -7.36 -2.17 -12.98
C ASP A 110 -5.84 -2.00 -12.81
N VAL A 111 -5.05 -3.06 -13.00
CA VAL A 111 -3.59 -3.01 -12.96
C VAL A 111 -3.07 -2.48 -14.31
N TYR A 112 -3.38 -1.23 -14.62
CA TYR A 112 -2.68 -0.48 -15.65
C TYR A 112 -1.25 -0.21 -15.15
N ILE A 113 -0.37 -1.19 -15.34
CA ILE A 113 1.07 -0.94 -15.37
C ILE A 113 1.24 0.01 -16.55
N ARG A 114 1.61 1.27 -16.28
CA ARG A 114 2.23 2.04 -17.36
C ARG A 114 3.43 1.21 -17.82
N ASN A 115 3.40 0.70 -19.05
CA ASN A 115 4.39 -0.20 -19.66
C ASN A 115 5.87 0.27 -19.59
N TYR A 116 6.15 1.42 -18.97
CA TYR A 116 7.48 1.93 -18.70
C TYR A 116 8.25 1.15 -17.61
N VAL A 117 7.60 0.35 -16.74
CA VAL A 117 8.24 -0.21 -15.52
C VAL A 117 8.59 -1.71 -15.59
N THR A 118 8.08 -2.43 -16.59
CA THR A 118 8.45 -3.85 -16.84
C THR A 118 9.73 -4.01 -17.66
N ASP A 119 10.29 -2.91 -18.16
CA ASP A 119 11.51 -2.94 -18.97
C ASP A 119 12.74 -2.97 -18.05
N GLU A 120 13.40 -4.13 -17.97
CA GLU A 120 14.68 -4.27 -17.28
C GLU A 120 15.71 -3.24 -17.81
N ALA A 121 15.62 -2.84 -19.09
CA ALA A 121 16.47 -1.81 -19.66
C ALA A 121 16.22 -0.44 -19.02
N TYR A 122 14.96 0.01 -18.93
CA TYR A 122 14.59 1.26 -18.24
C TYR A 122 15.00 1.25 -16.76
N LEU A 123 14.77 0.14 -16.05
CA LEU A 123 15.18 0.02 -14.65
C LEU A 123 16.70 0.00 -14.48
N SER A 124 17.45 -0.53 -15.44
CA SER A 124 18.93 -0.55 -15.42
C SER A 124 19.56 0.84 -15.59
N GLU A 125 18.88 1.76 -16.26
CA GLU A 125 19.30 3.16 -16.38
C GLU A 125 19.14 3.91 -15.02
N ILE A 126 18.14 3.51 -14.24
CA ILE A 126 17.81 4.10 -12.93
C ILE A 126 18.62 3.45 -11.79
N TYR A 127 18.82 2.14 -11.82
CA TYR A 127 19.53 1.41 -10.77
C TYR A 127 20.73 0.71 -11.40
N LYS A 128 21.95 1.11 -10.99
CA LYS A 128 23.15 0.34 -11.35
C LYS A 128 22.94 -1.09 -10.85
N VAL A 129 23.29 -2.08 -11.68
CA VAL A 129 23.12 -3.53 -11.39
C VAL A 129 23.49 -3.82 -9.94
N GLY A 130 22.50 -4.26 -9.16
CA GLY A 130 22.58 -4.45 -7.71
C GLY A 130 21.29 -5.03 -7.13
N ASP A 131 21.30 -5.30 -5.82
CA ASP A 131 20.20 -6.00 -5.12
C ASP A 131 18.84 -5.28 -5.23
N THR A 132 18.83 -3.95 -5.30
CA THR A 132 17.60 -3.15 -5.49
C THR A 132 16.92 -3.47 -6.83
N LEU A 133 17.68 -3.54 -7.93
CA LEU A 133 17.14 -3.89 -9.25
C LEU A 133 16.61 -5.33 -9.27
N ARG A 134 17.33 -6.25 -8.61
CA ARG A 134 16.89 -7.65 -8.46
C ARG A 134 15.59 -7.77 -7.67
N ASN A 135 15.42 -6.97 -6.62
CA ASN A 135 14.21 -7.03 -5.79
C ASN A 135 13.01 -6.35 -6.45
N VAL A 136 13.22 -5.25 -7.19
CA VAL A 136 12.17 -4.62 -7.99
C VAL A 136 11.70 -5.53 -9.13
N SER A 137 12.64 -6.16 -9.86
CA SER A 137 12.28 -7.04 -10.98
C SER A 137 11.54 -8.32 -10.56
N LYS A 138 11.77 -8.84 -9.34
CA LYS A 138 11.04 -10.02 -8.82
C LYS A 138 9.53 -9.83 -8.80
N VAL A 139 9.05 -8.64 -8.44
CA VAL A 139 7.62 -8.31 -8.42
C VAL A 139 7.01 -8.54 -9.81
N TYR A 140 7.60 -7.95 -10.83
CA TYR A 140 7.14 -8.08 -12.21
C TYR A 140 7.24 -9.52 -12.74
N LYS A 141 8.33 -10.22 -12.41
CA LYS A 141 8.52 -11.63 -12.81
C LYS A 141 7.45 -12.54 -12.22
N VAL A 142 7.09 -12.37 -10.94
CA VAL A 142 6.04 -13.19 -10.33
C VAL A 142 4.66 -12.82 -10.84
N LYS A 143 4.41 -11.54 -11.15
CA LYS A 143 3.16 -11.15 -11.84
C LYS A 143 3.01 -11.87 -13.18
N ASN A 144 4.07 -11.91 -14.01
CA ASN A 144 4.02 -12.59 -15.30
C ASN A 144 3.76 -14.10 -15.14
N LYS A 145 4.35 -14.74 -14.13
CA LYS A 145 4.05 -16.14 -13.81
C LYS A 145 2.59 -16.39 -13.50
N ILE A 146 1.89 -15.45 -12.85
CA ILE A 146 0.45 -15.59 -12.60
C ILE A 146 -0.32 -15.67 -13.92
N SER A 147 -0.01 -14.81 -14.88
CA SER A 147 -0.65 -14.85 -16.21
C SER A 147 -0.34 -16.16 -16.95
N GLU A 148 0.90 -16.66 -16.90
CA GLU A 148 1.28 -17.98 -17.45
C GLU A 148 0.52 -19.14 -16.77
N TYR A 149 0.35 -19.08 -15.44
CA TYR A 149 -0.42 -20.07 -14.69
C TYR A 149 -1.91 -20.00 -15.00
N LEU A 150 -2.46 -18.81 -15.25
CA LEU A 150 -3.85 -18.63 -15.69
C LEU A 150 -4.09 -19.25 -17.07
N GLU A 151 -3.16 -19.05 -18.01
CA GLU A 151 -3.23 -19.70 -19.33
C GLU A 151 -3.21 -21.23 -19.18
N SER A 152 -2.31 -21.75 -18.34
CA SER A 152 -2.22 -23.18 -18.04
C SER A 152 -3.47 -23.74 -17.35
N LEU A 153 -4.08 -22.96 -16.45
CA LEU A 153 -5.36 -23.27 -15.81
C LEU A 153 -6.49 -23.36 -16.84
N ASN A 154 -6.57 -22.41 -17.78
CA ASN A 154 -7.57 -22.37 -18.84
C ASN A 154 -7.46 -23.57 -19.79
N MET A 155 -6.24 -23.98 -20.13
CA MET A 155 -5.98 -25.21 -20.90
C MET A 155 -6.46 -26.45 -20.15
N ALA A 156 -6.13 -26.57 -18.86
CA ALA A 156 -6.57 -27.69 -18.02
C ALA A 156 -8.10 -27.75 -17.89
N TYR A 157 -8.75 -26.60 -17.72
CA TYR A 157 -10.21 -26.48 -17.69
C TYR A 157 -10.86 -26.99 -18.98
N THR A 158 -10.35 -26.58 -20.13
CA THR A 158 -10.85 -27.02 -21.45
C THR A 158 -10.70 -28.54 -21.60
N GLY A 159 -9.58 -29.10 -21.10
CA GLY A 159 -9.36 -30.55 -21.06
C GLY A 159 -10.36 -31.32 -20.20
N ILE A 160 -10.88 -30.72 -19.13
CA ILE A 160 -11.90 -31.31 -18.26
C ILE A 160 -13.26 -31.33 -18.97
N LEU A 161 -13.71 -30.20 -19.53
CA LEU A 161 -15.03 -30.11 -20.17
C LEU A 161 -15.22 -31.11 -21.31
N ASN A 162 -14.14 -31.37 -22.07
CA ASN A 162 -14.20 -32.23 -23.23
C ASN A 162 -14.22 -33.73 -22.89
N ASN A 163 -13.92 -34.10 -21.63
CA ASN A 163 -13.59 -35.49 -21.30
C ASN A 163 -14.18 -36.03 -19.98
N ALA A 164 -14.94 -35.24 -19.21
CA ALA A 164 -15.51 -35.65 -17.92
C ALA A 164 -17.04 -35.70 -17.96
N SER A 165 -17.67 -36.56 -17.14
CA SER A 165 -19.13 -36.58 -17.03
C SER A 165 -19.62 -35.40 -16.21
N LYS A 166 -20.73 -34.79 -16.64
CA LYS A 166 -21.34 -33.64 -15.94
C LYS A 166 -21.74 -33.93 -14.49
N THR A 167 -22.03 -35.18 -14.17
CA THR A 167 -22.45 -35.65 -12.83
C THR A 167 -21.27 -35.99 -11.92
N ASP A 168 -20.05 -36.00 -12.43
CA ASP A 168 -18.88 -36.33 -11.63
C ASP A 168 -18.68 -35.27 -10.52
N SER A 169 -18.44 -35.73 -9.30
CA SER A 169 -18.13 -34.83 -8.18
C SER A 169 -16.68 -34.37 -8.27
N VAL A 170 -16.45 -33.06 -8.19
CA VAL A 170 -15.10 -32.49 -8.19
C VAL A 170 -14.28 -32.97 -6.99
N SER A 171 -14.94 -33.29 -5.87
CA SER A 171 -14.28 -33.82 -4.66
C SER A 171 -13.64 -35.19 -4.83
N LYS A 172 -14.13 -36.05 -5.76
CA LYS A 172 -13.51 -37.36 -6.06
C LYS A 172 -12.09 -37.22 -6.60
N TYR A 173 -11.69 -36.02 -7.02
CA TYR A 173 -10.43 -35.75 -7.70
C TYR A 173 -9.48 -34.86 -6.89
N SER A 174 -9.90 -34.42 -5.69
CA SER A 174 -9.03 -33.80 -4.69
C SER A 174 -7.96 -34.77 -4.17
N SER A 175 -8.18 -36.08 -4.32
CA SER A 175 -7.28 -37.16 -3.91
C SER A 175 -6.35 -37.65 -5.02
N ARG A 176 -5.67 -36.77 -5.77
CA ARG A 176 -4.54 -37.07 -6.70
C ARG A 176 -4.70 -38.20 -7.76
N SER A 177 -5.83 -38.88 -7.87
CA SER A 177 -6.00 -40.12 -8.65
C SER A 177 -6.46 -39.90 -10.10
N ASP A 178 -6.81 -38.67 -10.49
CA ASP A 178 -7.09 -38.30 -11.89
C ASP A 178 -6.17 -37.14 -12.34
N PRO A 179 -5.29 -37.35 -13.34
CA PRO A 179 -4.32 -36.36 -13.77
C PRO A 179 -4.93 -35.08 -14.37
N LYS A 180 -6.17 -35.12 -14.87
CA LYS A 180 -6.80 -33.97 -15.54
C LYS A 180 -7.23 -32.90 -14.53
N PHE A 181 -7.92 -33.30 -13.46
CA PHE A 181 -8.31 -32.40 -12.37
C PHE A 181 -7.13 -32.02 -11.47
N GLY A 182 -6.17 -32.94 -11.30
CA GLY A 182 -4.92 -32.66 -10.60
C GLY A 182 -4.15 -31.49 -11.22
N THR A 183 -4.10 -31.42 -12.55
CA THR A 183 -3.45 -30.32 -13.28
C THR A 183 -4.16 -28.98 -13.06
N TYR A 184 -5.50 -28.94 -13.11
CA TYR A 184 -6.27 -27.73 -12.87
C TYR A 184 -6.03 -27.17 -11.46
N PHE A 185 -6.18 -28.00 -10.43
CA PHE A 185 -5.97 -27.54 -9.05
C PHE A 185 -4.50 -27.21 -8.74
N TYR A 186 -3.55 -27.90 -9.38
CA TYR A 186 -2.13 -27.56 -9.29
C TYR A 186 -1.86 -26.12 -9.76
N TYR A 187 -2.37 -25.71 -10.93
CA TYR A 187 -2.18 -24.34 -11.40
C TYR A 187 -2.94 -23.31 -10.58
N LEU A 188 -4.13 -23.66 -10.06
CA LEU A 188 -4.88 -22.79 -9.14
C LEU A 188 -4.10 -22.54 -7.84
N GLU A 189 -3.46 -23.57 -7.28
CA GLU A 189 -2.56 -23.45 -6.12
C GLU A 189 -1.32 -22.59 -6.44
N LYS A 190 -0.73 -22.75 -7.63
CA LYS A 190 0.40 -21.92 -8.07
C LYS A 190 0.05 -20.44 -8.17
N ILE A 191 -1.14 -20.12 -8.67
CA ILE A 191 -1.66 -18.75 -8.73
C ILE A 191 -1.80 -18.17 -7.32
N ASP A 192 -2.46 -18.92 -6.43
CA ASP A 192 -2.68 -18.49 -5.04
C ASP A 192 -1.36 -18.26 -4.28
N ARG A 193 -0.40 -19.18 -4.43
CA ARG A 193 0.94 -19.03 -3.85
C ARG A 193 1.69 -17.83 -4.42
N ALA A 194 1.68 -17.64 -5.73
CA ALA A 194 2.35 -16.50 -6.37
C ALA A 194 1.73 -15.16 -5.90
N TYR A 195 0.40 -15.10 -5.76
CA TYR A 195 -0.28 -13.93 -5.22
C TYR A 195 0.10 -13.66 -3.76
N TYR A 196 0.20 -14.71 -2.93
CA TYR A 196 0.68 -14.59 -1.57
C TYR A 196 2.14 -14.11 -1.50
N GLU A 197 3.04 -14.65 -2.34
CA GLU A 197 4.46 -14.24 -2.43
C GLU A 197 4.58 -12.76 -2.83
N LEU A 198 3.75 -12.28 -3.76
CA LEU A 198 3.65 -10.85 -4.08
C LEU A 198 3.27 -10.02 -2.85
N LEU A 199 2.22 -10.42 -2.14
CA LEU A 199 1.67 -9.68 -0.99
C LEU A 199 2.60 -9.64 0.23
N SER A 200 3.22 -10.76 0.54
CA SER A 200 3.92 -10.97 1.82
C SER A 200 5.43 -10.77 1.71
N GLU A 201 6.03 -10.94 0.52
CA GLU A 201 7.48 -10.92 0.35
C GLU A 201 7.93 -9.88 -0.67
N HIS A 202 7.47 -9.98 -1.91
CA HIS A 202 8.11 -9.27 -3.02
C HIS A 202 7.80 -7.77 -3.06
N TYR A 203 6.53 -7.36 -2.95
CA TYR A 203 6.19 -5.94 -2.88
C TYR A 203 6.76 -5.26 -1.63
N PRO A 204 6.61 -5.84 -0.41
CA PRO A 204 7.26 -5.32 0.78
C PRO A 204 8.77 -5.11 0.61
N THR A 205 9.47 -6.13 0.10
CA THR A 205 10.93 -6.07 -0.04
C THR A 205 11.37 -5.09 -1.11
N ALA A 206 10.64 -4.98 -2.23
CA ALA A 206 10.95 -4.00 -3.26
C ALA A 206 10.78 -2.58 -2.73
N LEU A 207 9.63 -2.27 -2.11
CA LEU A 207 9.36 -0.96 -1.50
C LEU A 207 10.36 -0.65 -0.38
N HIS A 208 10.79 -1.65 0.41
CA HIS A 208 11.89 -1.50 1.38
C HIS A 208 13.12 -0.88 0.76
N ASN A 209 13.67 -1.57 -0.23
CA ASN A 209 14.97 -1.24 -0.79
C ASN A 209 14.93 0.05 -1.60
N LEU A 210 13.74 0.49 -2.02
CA LEU A 210 13.54 1.75 -2.73
C LEU A 210 13.41 2.94 -1.80
N ILE A 211 12.76 2.77 -0.64
CA ILE A 211 12.43 3.87 0.28
C ILE A 211 13.51 4.04 1.35
N TYR A 212 13.98 2.92 1.91
CA TYR A 212 14.87 2.90 3.07
C TYR A 212 16.21 3.59 2.80
N GLY A 213 16.69 4.35 3.78
CA GLY A 213 17.96 5.06 3.72
C GLY A 213 17.90 6.37 2.94
N THR A 214 16.72 6.74 2.41
CA THR A 214 16.51 8.03 1.74
C THR A 214 15.43 8.83 2.47
N LYS A 215 15.86 9.75 3.36
CA LYS A 215 14.95 10.61 4.17
C LYS A 215 13.79 11.24 3.39
N LYS A 216 14.06 11.65 2.14
CA LYS A 216 13.02 12.23 1.26
C LYS A 216 11.94 11.20 0.91
N PHE A 217 12.32 9.98 0.54
CA PHE A 217 11.36 8.93 0.20
C PHE A 217 10.65 8.39 1.44
N GLU A 218 11.34 8.27 2.57
CA GLU A 218 10.73 7.89 3.84
C GLU A 218 9.64 8.88 4.25
N LYS A 219 9.92 10.18 4.14
CA LYS A 219 8.93 11.23 4.38
C LYS A 219 7.75 11.17 3.42
N ASP A 220 8.01 11.04 2.12
CA ASP A 220 6.96 10.93 1.10
C ASP A 220 6.07 9.68 1.36
N ALA A 221 6.67 8.55 1.76
CA ALA A 221 5.97 7.31 2.09
C ALA A 221 5.06 7.47 3.33
N VAL A 222 5.56 8.10 4.40
CA VAL A 222 4.77 8.39 5.61
C VAL A 222 3.59 9.31 5.30
N ASN A 223 3.81 10.36 4.50
CA ASN A 223 2.73 11.25 4.09
C ASN A 223 1.65 10.48 3.29
N ASN A 224 2.06 9.64 2.35
CA ASN A 224 1.14 8.81 1.58
C ASN A 224 0.36 7.83 2.48
N LEU A 225 1.02 7.22 3.47
CA LEU A 225 0.37 6.36 4.46
C LEU A 225 -0.72 7.11 5.22
N ILE A 226 -0.42 8.30 5.74
CA ILE A 226 -1.37 9.11 6.50
C ILE A 226 -2.56 9.48 5.62
N SER A 227 -2.30 9.98 4.40
CA SER A 227 -3.35 10.31 3.43
C SER A 227 -4.27 9.12 3.14
N ARG A 228 -3.71 7.91 2.95
CA ARG A 228 -4.49 6.69 2.73
C ARG A 228 -5.32 6.31 3.95
N GLN A 229 -4.75 6.34 5.15
CA GLN A 229 -5.49 6.02 6.37
C GLN A 229 -6.60 7.04 6.67
N ILE A 230 -6.42 8.30 6.29
CA ILE A 230 -7.49 9.31 6.34
C ILE A 230 -8.56 8.98 5.30
N GLN A 231 -8.19 8.59 4.08
CA GLN A 231 -9.16 8.13 3.07
C GLN A 231 -9.95 6.89 3.53
N GLU A 232 -9.32 5.96 4.26
CA GLU A 232 -9.99 4.79 4.83
C GLU A 232 -11.15 5.18 5.77
N LEU A 233 -11.12 6.35 6.42
CA LEU A 233 -12.24 6.85 7.23
C LEU A 233 -13.52 7.07 6.42
N ASN A 234 -13.40 7.29 5.10
CA ASN A 234 -14.53 7.44 4.19
C ASN A 234 -15.08 6.10 3.71
N THR A 235 -14.35 5.01 3.95
CA THR A 235 -14.80 3.68 3.58
C THR A 235 -15.48 3.01 4.77
N GLN A 236 -16.70 2.52 4.60
CA GLN A 236 -17.38 1.69 5.62
C GLN A 236 -16.71 0.30 5.80
N TRP A 237 -15.54 0.08 5.18
CA TRP A 237 -14.89 -1.22 5.14
C TRP A 237 -14.14 -1.53 6.45
N ARG A 238 -14.81 -2.39 7.21
CA ARG A 238 -14.30 -3.40 8.17
C ARG A 238 -14.06 -2.96 9.61
N TYR A 239 -14.91 -3.57 10.44
CA TYR A 239 -14.63 -3.99 11.81
C TYR A 239 -13.23 -4.61 11.95
N SER A 240 -12.33 -3.90 12.61
CA SER A 240 -11.28 -4.59 13.36
C SER A 240 -11.96 -5.30 14.53
N LYS A 241 -11.73 -6.61 14.70
CA LYS A 241 -12.06 -7.32 15.94
C LYS A 241 -11.07 -6.94 17.07
N ASN A 242 -10.58 -5.69 17.09
CA ASN A 242 -9.67 -5.26 18.12
C ASN A 242 -10.46 -5.04 19.43
N ARG A 243 -10.09 -5.78 20.48
CA ARG A 243 -10.64 -5.66 21.83
C ARG A 243 -10.52 -4.23 22.37
N GLU A 244 -9.41 -3.57 22.13
CA GLU A 244 -9.13 -2.20 22.58
C GLU A 244 -10.09 -1.22 21.90
N MET A 245 -10.32 -1.38 20.59
CA MET A 245 -11.29 -0.58 19.84
C MET A 245 -12.74 -0.83 20.32
N LYS A 246 -13.08 -2.06 20.72
CA LYS A 246 -14.41 -2.35 21.29
C LYS A 246 -14.61 -1.66 22.64
N GLU A 247 -13.62 -1.72 23.53
CA GLU A 247 -13.67 -1.03 24.82
C GLU A 247 -13.72 0.50 24.63
N PHE A 248 -12.91 1.04 23.71
CA PHE A 248 -12.95 2.46 23.36
C PHE A 248 -14.35 2.89 22.89
N LYS A 249 -14.93 2.17 21.91
CA LYS A 249 -16.29 2.46 21.43
C LYS A 249 -17.33 2.33 22.53
N LYS A 250 -17.22 1.34 23.43
CA LYS A 250 -18.13 1.18 24.56
C LYS A 250 -18.07 2.39 25.50
N HIS A 251 -16.87 2.89 25.79
CA HIS A 251 -16.69 4.10 26.57
C HIS A 251 -17.30 5.32 25.88
N MET A 252 -16.99 5.54 24.60
CA MET A 252 -17.54 6.66 23.83
C MET A 252 -19.07 6.61 23.75
N LYS A 253 -19.67 5.42 23.62
CA LYS A 253 -21.13 5.23 23.68
C LYS A 253 -21.73 5.65 25.02
N ALA A 254 -21.08 5.29 26.13
CA ALA A 254 -21.52 5.69 27.46
C ALA A 254 -21.43 7.21 27.64
N TYR A 255 -20.43 7.84 27.04
CA TYR A 255 -20.21 9.29 27.14
C TYR A 255 -21.14 10.11 26.22
N LEU A 256 -21.40 9.64 24.99
CA LEU A 256 -22.08 10.42 23.94
C LEU A 256 -23.58 10.12 23.78
N GLY A 257 -24.06 9.06 24.40
CA GLY A 257 -25.38 8.50 24.11
C GLY A 257 -25.37 7.63 22.86
N VAL A 258 -26.03 6.48 22.93
CA VAL A 258 -25.90 5.35 21.98
C VAL A 258 -26.26 5.72 20.53
N GLU A 259 -27.18 6.67 20.31
CA GLU A 259 -27.64 7.06 18.97
C GLU A 259 -26.63 7.91 18.19
N LYS A 260 -25.74 8.62 18.88
CA LYS A 260 -24.77 9.50 18.21
C LYS A 260 -23.57 8.71 17.69
N ASP A 261 -23.08 7.71 18.43
CA ASP A 261 -21.85 6.96 18.09
C ASP A 261 -21.92 6.16 16.78
N SER A 262 -23.12 5.83 16.27
CA SER A 262 -23.27 5.16 14.96
C SER A 262 -22.85 6.03 13.77
N LEU A 263 -22.70 7.34 13.97
CA LEU A 263 -22.27 8.30 12.96
C LEU A 263 -20.74 8.47 12.89
N ASN A 264 -19.99 7.69 13.67
CA ASN A 264 -18.54 7.83 13.81
C ASN A 264 -17.78 6.65 13.21
N THR A 265 -16.74 6.97 12.44
CA THR A 265 -15.73 6.00 11.98
C THR A 265 -14.45 6.19 12.79
N TYR A 266 -13.91 5.10 13.35
CA TYR A 266 -12.71 5.12 14.17
C TYR A 266 -11.66 4.14 13.61
N ILE A 267 -10.42 4.60 13.51
CA ILE A 267 -9.24 3.77 13.21
C ILE A 267 -8.21 3.99 14.33
N LEU A 268 -7.77 2.90 14.95
CA LEU A 268 -6.75 2.91 16.01
C LEU A 268 -5.46 2.28 15.48
N LYS A 269 -4.35 2.98 15.65
CA LYS A 269 -3.00 2.47 15.37
C LYS A 269 -2.14 2.57 16.63
N LYS A 270 -1.33 1.55 16.87
CA LYS A 270 -0.46 1.45 18.05
C LYS A 270 0.97 1.12 17.64
N ASN A 271 1.88 1.65 18.44
CA ASN A 271 3.32 1.60 18.34
C ASN A 271 3.85 1.36 19.77
N ASP A 272 5.09 0.88 19.93
CA ASP A 272 5.68 0.49 21.23
C ASP A 272 5.50 1.54 22.35
N SER A 273 5.38 2.83 22.02
CA SER A 273 5.11 3.91 22.98
C SER A 273 4.06 4.94 22.53
N LYS A 274 3.55 4.84 21.30
CA LYS A 274 2.63 5.82 20.71
C LYS A 274 1.29 5.20 20.33
N LEU A 275 0.22 5.97 20.46
CA LEU A 275 -1.12 5.63 19.99
C LEU A 275 -1.62 6.72 19.04
N LEU A 276 -2.22 6.32 17.92
CA LEU A 276 -2.85 7.22 16.94
C LEU A 276 -4.32 6.83 16.77
N LEU A 277 -5.21 7.79 17.05
CA LEU A 277 -6.62 7.71 16.69
C LEU A 277 -6.88 8.52 15.44
N LEU A 278 -7.58 7.94 14.47
CA LEU A 278 -8.21 8.67 13.40
C LEU A 278 -9.72 8.55 13.55
N VAL A 279 -10.42 9.69 13.54
CA VAL A 279 -11.87 9.76 13.71
C VAL A 279 -12.47 10.58 12.60
N LYS A 280 -13.55 10.07 12.01
CA LYS A 280 -14.50 10.87 11.23
C LYS A 280 -15.84 10.85 11.92
N THR A 281 -16.46 12.01 12.11
CA THR A 281 -17.76 12.13 12.77
C THR A 281 -18.73 12.97 11.94
N LEU A 282 -19.97 12.50 11.84
CA LEU A 282 -21.08 13.23 11.22
C LEU A 282 -22.00 13.88 12.28
N GLN A 283 -21.62 13.81 13.56
CA GLN A 283 -22.47 14.26 14.66
C GLN A 283 -22.59 15.78 14.74
N PHE A 284 -21.67 16.51 14.12
CA PHE A 284 -21.55 17.96 14.29
C PHE A 284 -21.84 18.72 13.00
N LYS A 285 -22.63 19.79 13.12
CA LYS A 285 -22.90 20.77 12.08
C LYS A 285 -21.86 21.90 12.10
N GLU A 286 -21.89 22.72 11.06
CA GLU A 286 -20.96 23.84 10.89
C GLU A 286 -21.13 24.87 12.04
N ASP A 287 -22.38 25.14 12.41
CA ASP A 287 -22.81 26.10 13.42
C ASP A 287 -22.80 25.55 14.86
N ASP A 288 -22.40 24.29 15.06
CA ASP A 288 -22.31 23.72 16.40
C ASP A 288 -21.29 24.44 17.27
N ASN A 289 -21.67 24.65 18.53
CA ASN A 289 -20.88 25.37 19.52
C ASN A 289 -19.48 24.76 19.68
N LEU A 290 -18.44 25.61 19.60
CA LEU A 290 -17.04 25.23 19.83
C LEU A 290 -16.83 24.50 21.17
N ALA A 291 -17.61 24.82 22.20
CA ALA A 291 -17.57 24.15 23.50
C ALA A 291 -17.95 22.65 23.39
N LEU A 292 -18.94 22.32 22.57
CA LEU A 292 -19.36 20.93 22.34
C LEU A 292 -18.28 20.15 21.57
N LYS A 293 -17.67 20.78 20.55
CA LYS A 293 -16.54 20.20 19.81
C LYS A 293 -15.36 19.94 20.76
N LYS A 294 -15.02 20.88 21.64
CA LYS A 294 -13.97 20.71 22.65
C LYS A 294 -14.27 19.61 23.67
N ALA A 295 -15.49 19.53 24.19
CA ALA A 295 -15.91 18.46 25.10
C ALA A 295 -15.80 17.08 24.43
N TYR A 296 -16.17 16.96 23.15
CA TYR A 296 -15.99 15.73 22.39
C TYR A 296 -14.51 15.36 22.23
N LEU A 297 -13.66 16.34 21.93
CA LEU A 297 -12.22 16.14 21.83
C LEU A 297 -11.61 15.70 23.19
N GLU A 298 -12.05 16.27 24.30
CA GLU A 298 -11.66 15.83 25.65
C GLU A 298 -12.10 14.39 25.92
N ALA A 299 -13.34 14.04 25.57
CA ALA A 299 -13.86 12.68 25.70
C ALA A 299 -13.07 11.65 24.89
N LEU A 300 -12.63 12.01 23.67
CA LEU A 300 -11.74 11.15 22.89
C LEU A 300 -10.41 10.91 23.63
N THR A 301 -9.85 11.94 24.26
CA THR A 301 -8.60 11.80 25.04
C THR A 301 -8.80 10.95 26.29
N GLU A 302 -9.91 11.13 27.01
CA GLU A 302 -10.28 10.32 28.17
C GLU A 302 -10.49 8.84 27.81
N GLY A 303 -11.22 8.59 26.71
CA GLY A 303 -11.39 7.24 26.17
C GLY A 303 -10.05 6.58 25.84
N PHE A 304 -9.07 7.33 25.33
CA PHE A 304 -7.72 6.83 25.10
C PHE A 304 -6.99 6.47 26.40
N HIS A 305 -7.14 7.27 27.45
CA HIS A 305 -6.54 6.98 28.74
C HIS A 305 -7.07 5.68 29.38
N LEU A 306 -8.26 5.23 28.99
CA LEU A 306 -8.84 3.97 29.46
C LEU A 306 -8.34 2.74 28.69
N ILE A 307 -7.92 2.91 27.44
CA ILE A 307 -7.43 1.81 26.59
C ILE A 307 -5.90 1.79 26.43
N ARG A 308 -5.19 2.75 27.04
CA ARG A 308 -3.72 2.75 27.01
C ARG A 308 -3.18 1.62 27.90
N ASP A 309 -2.26 0.83 27.35
CA ASP A 309 -1.43 -0.05 28.16
C ASP A 309 -0.44 0.79 28.98
N GLN A 310 0.14 0.19 30.03
CA GLN A 310 1.17 0.82 30.87
C GLN A 310 2.37 1.39 30.09
N TYR A 311 2.55 1.00 28.82
CA TYR A 311 3.70 1.35 27.98
C TYR A 311 3.42 2.47 26.94
N THR A 312 2.18 2.91 26.75
CA THR A 312 1.89 4.02 25.81
C THR A 312 2.04 5.38 26.50
N LYS A 313 2.98 6.19 26.01
CA LYS A 313 3.32 7.52 26.55
C LYS A 313 2.78 8.68 25.72
N GLU A 314 2.64 8.47 24.41
CA GLU A 314 2.28 9.53 23.46
C GLU A 314 0.93 9.24 22.79
N ILE A 315 0.04 10.22 22.77
CA ILE A 315 -1.28 10.13 22.13
C ILE A 315 -1.36 11.15 21.00
N TYR A 316 -1.68 10.66 19.80
CA TYR A 316 -1.98 11.44 18.61
C TYR A 316 -3.45 11.21 18.24
N ILE A 317 -4.18 12.28 17.94
CA ILE A 317 -5.58 12.18 17.52
C ILE A 317 -5.79 13.07 16.30
N TYR A 318 -6.35 12.50 15.25
CA TYR A 318 -6.92 13.21 14.12
C TYR A 318 -8.44 13.08 14.18
N LEU A 319 -9.12 14.21 14.04
CA LEU A 319 -10.57 14.27 13.95
C LEU A 319 -10.98 15.05 12.70
N GLU A 320 -11.89 14.47 11.94
CA GLU A 320 -12.61 15.11 10.85
C GLU A 320 -14.10 15.21 11.19
N PHE A 321 -14.60 16.44 11.32
CA PHE A 321 -16.03 16.74 11.28
C PHE A 321 -16.45 16.85 9.82
N PHE A 322 -17.45 16.08 9.40
CA PHE A 322 -18.00 16.15 8.06
C PHE A 322 -19.52 16.36 8.11
N ASN A 323 -19.98 17.43 7.46
CA ASN A 323 -21.41 17.66 7.25
C ASN A 323 -21.79 17.18 5.85
N GLU A 324 -22.65 16.15 5.77
CA GLU A 324 -23.09 15.59 4.50
C GLU A 324 -24.00 16.53 3.71
N GLU A 325 -24.72 17.43 4.38
CA GLU A 325 -25.67 18.36 3.75
C GLU A 325 -24.96 19.52 3.05
N THR A 326 -23.90 20.06 3.68
CA THR A 326 -23.17 21.23 3.17
C THR A 326 -21.81 20.89 2.58
N TYR A 327 -21.39 19.63 2.65
CA TYR A 327 -20.02 19.17 2.33
C TYR A 327 -18.92 19.90 3.10
N TYR A 328 -19.28 20.53 4.22
CA TYR A 328 -18.35 21.22 5.09
C TYR A 328 -17.45 20.22 5.82
N ILE A 329 -16.14 20.51 5.85
CA ILE A 329 -15.14 19.70 6.54
C ILE A 329 -14.36 20.57 7.52
N ASP A 330 -14.31 20.17 8.79
CA ASP A 330 -13.48 20.79 9.82
C ASP A 330 -12.55 19.76 10.46
N ARG A 331 -11.24 20.05 10.50
CA ARG A 331 -10.21 19.07 10.88
C ARG A 331 -9.43 19.56 12.08
N TRP A 332 -9.17 18.63 13.00
CA TRP A 332 -8.47 18.90 14.24
C TRP A 332 -7.41 17.83 14.48
N VAL A 333 -6.25 18.26 14.97
CA VAL A 333 -5.17 17.36 15.35
C VAL A 333 -4.75 17.65 16.79
N LYS A 334 -4.49 16.59 17.55
CA LYS A 334 -3.81 16.64 18.85
C LYS A 334 -2.53 15.81 18.77
N THR A 335 -1.47 16.36 19.31
CA THR A 335 -0.18 15.69 19.53
C THR A 335 0.08 15.54 21.04
N PRO A 336 1.10 14.79 21.47
CA PRO A 336 1.42 14.63 22.89
C PRO A 336 1.73 15.96 23.60
N ASN A 337 2.33 16.90 22.88
CA ASN A 337 2.82 18.16 23.44
C ASN A 337 1.86 19.34 23.21
N GLU A 338 0.79 19.15 22.45
CA GLU A 338 -0.12 20.23 22.05
C GLU A 338 -1.57 19.91 22.42
N ALA A 339 -2.32 20.98 22.69
CA ALA A 339 -3.77 20.92 22.70
C ALA A 339 -4.31 20.68 21.27
N TYR A 340 -5.59 20.36 21.18
CA TYR A 340 -6.25 20.25 19.89
C TYR A 340 -6.11 21.54 19.09
N SER A 341 -5.55 21.41 17.89
CA SER A 341 -5.32 22.50 16.96
C SER A 341 -6.13 22.24 15.70
N ARG A 342 -6.91 23.24 15.28
CA ARG A 342 -7.61 23.23 14.00
C ARG A 342 -6.60 23.26 12.88
N VAL A 343 -6.83 22.48 11.82
CA VAL A 343 -5.93 22.37 10.67
C VAL A 343 -6.71 22.56 9.39
N ASP A 344 -6.40 23.63 8.65
CA ASP A 344 -7.14 23.99 7.44
C ASP A 344 -6.70 23.18 6.20
N ASP A 345 -5.52 22.54 6.24
CA ASP A 345 -4.90 21.86 5.10
C ASP A 345 -4.49 20.40 5.42
N LEU A 346 -4.85 19.47 4.54
CA LEU A 346 -4.46 18.04 4.61
C LEU A 346 -2.93 17.85 4.57
N ASP A 347 -2.20 18.72 3.88
CA ASP A 347 -0.73 18.64 3.85
C ASP A 347 -0.12 18.95 5.23
N ASN A 348 -0.76 19.85 6.00
CA ASN A 348 -0.38 20.13 7.38
C ASN A 348 -0.71 18.95 8.30
N VAL A 349 -1.82 18.24 8.08
CA VAL A 349 -2.16 17.02 8.85
C VAL A 349 -1.09 15.96 8.67
N SER A 350 -0.68 15.69 7.43
CA SER A 350 0.38 14.70 7.13
C SER A 350 1.69 15.06 7.80
N ARG A 351 2.08 16.34 7.77
CA ARG A 351 3.29 16.84 8.44
C ARG A 351 3.24 16.71 9.97
N ILE A 352 2.08 16.90 10.60
CA ILE A 352 1.95 16.81 12.06
C ILE A 352 1.93 15.34 12.49
N LEU A 353 1.15 14.50 11.81
CA LEU A 353 1.01 13.08 12.13
C LEU A 353 2.24 12.26 11.74
N SER A 354 3.14 12.76 10.88
CA SER A 354 4.38 12.04 10.55
C SER A 354 5.25 11.75 11.78
N ASN A 355 5.16 12.57 12.84
CA ASN A 355 5.89 12.39 14.09
C ASN A 355 5.50 11.11 14.83
N PHE A 356 4.25 10.63 14.65
CA PHE A 356 3.84 9.33 15.15
C PHE A 356 4.67 8.20 14.53
N TYR A 357 5.11 8.38 13.27
CA TYR A 357 5.81 7.38 12.48
C TYR A 357 7.35 7.53 12.50
N GLU A 358 7.92 8.63 12.98
CA GLU A 358 9.35 8.98 12.81
C GLU A 358 10.38 7.90 13.21
N VAL A 359 10.12 7.09 14.24
CA VAL A 359 11.09 6.10 14.75
C VAL A 359 11.13 4.83 13.89
N ASP A 360 10.06 4.53 13.15
CA ASP A 360 9.87 3.26 12.43
C ASP A 360 9.02 3.44 11.16
N ALA A 361 9.11 4.63 10.56
CA ALA A 361 8.25 5.14 9.49
C ALA A 361 8.00 4.13 8.38
N TYR A 362 9.06 3.44 8.01
CA TYR A 362 9.06 2.42 6.99
C TYR A 362 8.39 1.10 7.45
N GLN A 363 8.63 0.63 8.68
CA GLN A 363 7.94 -0.56 9.20
C GLN A 363 6.43 -0.35 9.22
N TYR A 364 5.98 0.85 9.62
CA TYR A 364 4.58 1.22 9.62
C TYR A 364 4.02 1.47 8.22
N TYR A 365 4.82 1.95 7.27
CA TYR A 365 4.38 2.04 5.88
C TYR A 365 4.05 0.64 5.32
N ILE A 366 4.90 -0.35 5.53
CA ILE A 366 4.67 -1.69 4.95
C ILE A 366 3.61 -2.48 5.73
N LYS A 367 3.72 -2.49 7.07
CA LYS A 367 2.79 -3.21 7.97
C LYS A 367 1.46 -2.47 8.17
N GLY A 368 1.49 -1.15 8.17
CA GLY A 368 0.38 -0.26 8.56
C GLY A 368 -0.34 0.43 7.42
N SER A 369 0.18 0.41 6.18
CA SER A 369 -0.59 0.85 4.99
C SER A 369 -1.82 -0.01 4.77
N PHE A 370 -1.75 -1.30 5.14
CA PHE A 370 -2.88 -2.21 5.21
C PHE A 370 -2.46 -3.38 6.10
N PRO A 371 -3.23 -3.75 7.14
CA PRO A 371 -2.92 -4.94 7.92
C PRO A 371 -2.99 -6.16 7.00
N ILE A 372 -1.83 -6.70 6.60
CA ILE A 372 -1.74 -8.01 5.93
C ILE A 372 -2.41 -9.08 6.82
N LEU A 373 -2.38 -8.86 8.14
CA LEU A 373 -2.93 -9.74 9.17
C LEU A 373 -4.46 -9.80 9.23
N ASP A 374 -5.20 -8.88 8.59
CA ASP A 374 -6.66 -8.98 8.45
C ASP A 374 -7.09 -9.50 7.07
N VAL A 375 -6.12 -9.77 6.19
CA VAL A 375 -6.34 -10.59 5.01
C VAL A 375 -6.21 -12.03 5.47
N TRP A 376 -7.29 -12.78 5.35
CA TRP A 376 -7.36 -14.18 5.70
C TRP A 376 -6.52 -15.03 4.73
N TYR A 377 -5.20 -14.97 4.86
CA TYR A 377 -4.27 -15.96 4.32
C TYR A 377 -3.86 -16.88 5.47
N PRO A 378 -4.14 -18.18 5.40
CA PRO A 378 -3.60 -19.11 6.38
C PRO A 378 -2.07 -19.01 6.37
N ASN A 379 -1.45 -19.11 7.54
CA ASN A 379 0.01 -19.17 7.67
C ASN A 379 0.53 -20.34 6.82
N TYR A 380 1.17 -20.08 5.67
CA TYR A 380 1.83 -21.12 4.84
C TYR A 380 3.05 -21.77 5.53
N LYS A 381 3.36 -21.42 6.79
CA LYS A 381 4.46 -21.98 7.58
C LYS A 381 4.30 -23.46 7.97
N ALA A 382 3.25 -24.15 7.54
CA ALA A 382 2.99 -25.55 7.90
C ALA A 382 3.31 -26.59 6.80
N PHE A 383 3.82 -26.20 5.63
CA PHE A 383 4.16 -27.14 4.55
C PHE A 383 5.64 -27.09 4.16
N THR A 384 6.52 -27.19 5.15
CA THR A 384 7.83 -27.85 4.93
C THR A 384 7.62 -29.31 5.24
N VAL A 385 7.48 -30.12 4.19
CA VAL A 385 7.59 -31.58 4.29
C VAL A 385 9.05 -31.86 4.66
N GLU A 386 9.27 -32.44 5.85
CA GLU A 386 10.53 -33.11 6.21
C GLU A 386 10.82 -34.27 5.28
#